data_AF-A0A7V2WYA9-F1
#
_entry.id   AF-A0A7V2WYA9-F1
#
_cell.length_a   1.000
_cell.length_b   1.000
_cell.length_c   1.000
_cell.angle_alpha   90.00
_cell.angle_beta   90.00
_cell.angle_gamma   90.00
#
_symmetry.space_group_name_H-M   'P 1'
#
loop_
_entity.id
_entity.type
_entity.pdbx_description
1 polymer ?
#
loop_
_entity_poly.entity_id
_entity_poly.type
_entity_poly.pdbx_seq_one_letter_code
_entity_poly.pdbx_strand_id
1 'polypeptide(L)' 'MDGGKLVVDRVRMAFPRRRGEPVVALEEISLTVAEEEFVAIVGPSGCGKSTLLRLVAGLMEP' A
#
# COMPACT_ATOMS: atom_id res chain seq x y z
N MET A 1 10.06 -24.72 5.74
CA MET A 1 8.87 -24.07 5.15
C MET A 1 9.32 -22.64 4.98
N ASP A 2 9.53 -22.16 3.76
CA ASP A 2 9.90 -20.76 3.53
C ASP A 2 8.66 -19.94 3.91
N GLY A 3 8.63 -19.34 5.09
CA GLY A 3 7.48 -18.52 5.43
C GLY A 3 7.47 -17.25 4.59
N GLY A 4 6.24 -16.82 4.34
CA GLY A 4 5.95 -15.87 3.28
C GLY A 4 6.68 -14.54 3.47
N LYS A 5 7.44 -14.15 2.45
CA LYS A 5 7.90 -12.77 2.27
C LYS A 5 6.77 -11.95 1.65
N LEU A 6 6.45 -10.79 2.23
CA LEU A 6 5.59 -9.79 1.58
C LEU A 6 6.45 -8.87 0.72
N VAL A 7 6.09 -8.72 -0.56
CA VAL A 7 6.72 -7.77 -1.48
C VAL A 7 5.68 -6.85 -2.07
N VAL A 8 5.87 -5.55 -1.84
CA VAL A 8 5.20 -4.45 -2.55
C VAL A 8 6.27 -3.84 -3.44
N ASP A 9 6.08 -3.87 -4.77
CA ASP A 9 7.06 -3.37 -5.74
C ASP A 9 6.44 -2.31 -6.63
N ARG A 10 6.90 -1.06 -6.48
CA ARG A 10 6.47 0.12 -7.27
C ARG A 10 4.95 0.24 -7.42
N VAL A 11 4.20 -0.04 -6.36
CA VAL A 11 2.74 -0.02 -6.40
C VAL A 11 2.24 1.43 -6.43
N ARG A 12 1.36 1.70 -7.39
CA ARG A 12 0.62 2.95 -7.53
C ARG A 12 -0.86 2.66 -7.35
N MET A 13 -1.57 3.54 -6.64
CA MET A 13 -3.01 3.43 -6.43
C MET A 13 -3.65 4.82 -6.51
N ALA A 14 -4.63 4.97 -7.40
CA ALA A 14 -5.35 6.22 -7.59
C ALA A 14 -6.87 6.00 -7.51
N PHE A 15 -7.56 6.96 -6.90
CA PHE A 15 -9.02 6.95 -6.76
C PHE A 15 -9.66 7.99 -7.69
N PRO A 16 -10.75 7.63 -8.40
CA PRO A 16 -11.46 8.57 -9.26
C PRO A 16 -12.05 9.72 -8.44
N ARG A 17 -11.98 10.94 -8.98
CA ARG A 17 -12.72 12.10 -8.47
C ARG A 17 -13.94 12.38 -9.34
N ARG A 18 -15.00 12.92 -8.74
CA ARG A 18 -16.19 13.39 -9.48
C ARG A 18 -15.88 14.49 -10.50
N ARG A 19 -14.85 15.30 -10.25
CA ARG A 19 -14.37 16.35 -11.14
C ARG A 19 -12.86 16.55 -10.93
N GLY A 20 -12.13 16.76 -12.01
CA GLY A 20 -10.68 16.94 -12.00
C GLY A 20 -9.91 15.63 -11.99
N GLU A 21 -8.59 15.73 -11.79
CA GLU A 21 -7.68 14.59 -11.81
C GLU A 21 -7.95 13.60 -10.65
N PRO A 22 -7.67 12.30 -10.86
CA PRO A 22 -7.71 11.29 -9.80
C PRO A 22 -6.85 11.67 -8.60
N VAL A 23 -7.23 11.21 -7.40
CA VAL A 23 -6.34 11.28 -6.23
C VAL A 23 -5.38 10.13 -6.28
N VAL A 24 -4.10 10.43 -6.46
CA VAL A 24 -3.05 9.47 -6.20
C VAL A 24 -2.93 9.29 -4.68
N ALA A 25 -3.29 8.10 -4.18
CA ALA A 25 -3.17 7.77 -2.77
C ALA A 25 -1.83 7.10 -2.45
N LEU A 26 -1.27 6.36 -3.40
CA LEU A 26 0.05 5.75 -3.35
C LEU A 26 0.75 6.02 -4.68
N GLU A 27 1.98 6.53 -4.63
CA GLU A 27 2.81 6.79 -5.81
C GLU A 27 4.11 6.00 -5.63
N GLU A 28 4.31 4.97 -6.46
CA GLU A 28 5.54 4.17 -6.53
C GLU A 28 6.03 3.60 -5.19
N ILE A 29 5.11 3.04 -4.39
CA ILE A 29 5.47 2.48 -3.09
C ILE A 29 6.17 1.13 -3.25
N SER A 30 7.34 1.00 -2.64
CA SER A 30 8.10 -0.25 -2.56
C SER A 30 8.43 -0.60 -1.11
N LEU A 31 8.12 -1.82 -0.69
CA LEU A 31 8.35 -2.35 0.66
C LEU A 31 8.60 -3.86 0.56
N THR A 32 9.55 -4.35 1.33
CA THR A 32 9.71 -5.79 1.59
C THR A 32 9.56 -6.00 3.09
N VAL A 33 8.74 -6.98 3.48
CA VAL A 33 8.63 -7.44 4.87
C VAL A 33 9.07 -8.91 4.90
N ALA A 34 10.09 -9.19 5.70
CA ALA A 34 10.61 -10.53 5.90
C ALA A 34 9.66 -11.36 6.78
N GLU A 35 9.87 -12.68 6.76
CA GLU A 35 9.20 -13.56 7.72
C GLU A 35 9.54 -13.14 9.15
N GLU A 36 8.56 -13.23 10.06
CA GLU A 36 8.69 -12.84 11.48
C GLU A 36 8.99 -11.35 11.73
N GLU A 37 9.05 -10.51 10.68
CA GLU A 37 9.29 -9.08 10.82
C GLU A 37 8.02 -8.33 11.23
N PHE A 38 8.14 -7.46 12.24
CA PHE A 38 7.08 -6.56 12.65
C PHE A 38 7.33 -5.14 12.13
N VAL A 39 6.45 -4.65 11.26
CA VAL A 39 6.55 -3.32 10.66
C VAL A 39 5.35 -2.45 11.05
N ALA A 40 5.62 -1.22 11.45
CA ALA A 40 4.60 -0.20 11.70
C ALA A 40 4.64 0.89 10.61
N ILE A 41 3.48 1.16 9.99
CA ILE A 41 3.31 2.25 9.02
C ILE A 41 2.77 3.48 9.74
N VAL A 42 3.54 4.58 9.74
CA VAL A 42 3.20 5.82 10.43
C VAL A 42 3.09 6.99 9.45
N GLY A 43 2.32 8.02 9.81
CA GLY A 43 2.17 9.24 9.02
C GLY A 43 0.83 9.95 9.23
N PRO A 44 0.69 11.21 8.77
CA PRO A 44 -0.51 12.04 8.97
C PRO A 44 -1.79 11.41 8.40
N SER A 45 -2.96 11.91 8.80
CA SER A 45 -4.22 11.49 8.18
C SER A 45 -4.20 11.77 6.66
N GLY A 46 -4.74 10.85 5.86
CA GLY A 46 -4.80 10.99 4.40
C GLY A 46 -3.55 10.58 3.61
N CYS A 47 -2.42 10.23 4.25
CA CYS A 47 -1.17 9.89 3.53
C CYS A 47 -1.12 8.48 2.90
N GLY A 48 -2.25 7.78 2.76
CA GLY A 48 -2.31 6.48 2.05
C GLY A 48 -2.09 5.21 2.89
N LYS A 49 -1.83 5.29 4.21
CA LYS A 49 -1.58 4.11 5.07
C LYS A 49 -2.64 3.01 4.96
N SER A 50 -3.91 3.37 5.14
CA SER A 50 -5.01 2.40 5.06
C SER A 50 -5.26 1.94 3.62
N THR A 51 -4.81 2.67 2.61
CA THR A 51 -4.83 2.22 1.21
C THR A 51 -3.80 1.10 1.02
N LEU A 52 -2.55 1.34 1.46
CA LEU A 52 -1.48 0.36 1.41
C LEU A 52 -1.83 -0.93 2.19
N LEU A 53 -2.35 -0.79 3.41
CA LEU A 53 -2.75 -1.95 4.22
C LEU A 53 -3.88 -2.77 3.60
N ARG A 54 -4.83 -2.12 2.89
CA ARG A 54 -5.90 -2.85 2.19
C ARG A 54 -5.39 -3.62 0.98
N LEU A 55 -4.41 -3.07 0.25
CA LEU A 55 -3.73 -3.80 -0.84
C LEU A 55 -2.98 -5.02 -0.30
N VAL A 56 -2.18 -4.82 0.75
CA VAL A 56 -1.44 -5.91 1.42
C VAL A 56 -2.38 -7.01 1.93
N ALA A 57 -3.53 -6.64 2.47
CA ALA A 57 -4.54 -7.58 2.96
C ALA A 57 -5.36 -8.27 1.85
N GLY A 58 -5.12 -7.97 0.57
CA GLY A 58 -5.91 -8.50 -0.56
C GLY A 58 -7.36 -8.01 -0.59
N LEU A 59 -7.66 -6.89 0.07
CA LEU A 59 -9.00 -6.28 0.10
C LEU A 59 -9.24 -5.32 -1.07
N MET A 60 -8.20 -5.00 -1.82
CA MET A 60 -8.20 -4.21 -3.04
C MET A 60 -7.13 -4.76 -3.99
N GLU A 61 -7.33 -4.58 -5.29
CA GLU A 61 -6.31 -4.90 -6.30
C GLU A 61 -5.55 -3.62 -6.71
N PRO A 62 -4.25 -3.71 -7.05
CA PRO A 62 -3.46 -2.58 -7.54
C PRO A 62 -3.97 -1.96 -8.84
#